data_AF-A0A9K3DDY5-F1
#
_entry.id   AF-A0A9K3DDY5-F1
#
_cell.length_a   1.000
_cell.length_b   1.000
_cell.length_c   1.000
_cell.angle_alpha   90.00
_cell.angle_beta   90.00
_cell.angle_gamma   90.00
#
_symmetry.space_group_name_H-M   'P 1'
#
loop_
_entity.id
_entity.type
_entity.pdbx_description
1 polymer ?
#
loop_
_entity_poly.entity_id
_entity_poly.type
_entity_poly.pdbx_seq_one_letter_code
_entity_poly.pdbx_strand_id
1 'polypeptide(L)'
;VRKGLVVLAQQLYAAGCQAEFKGVVDCFQAIAKTDFPVQWSTLLDELFQYMEGTIDQRIVSLTLLEVVVRRFREEERSDNLWSVINYTGDKLAPRVLAIMQVLPLSLSLSLYTLCP
;
A
#
# COMPACT_ATOMS: atom_id res chain seq x y z
N VAL A 1 18.12 -1.62 -5.70
CA VAL A 1 17.80 -0.70 -4.58
C VAL A 1 16.34 -0.84 -4.15
N ARG A 2 15.37 -0.55 -5.03
CA ARG A 2 13.92 -0.52 -4.71
C ARG A 2 13.34 -1.79 -4.06
N LYS A 3 13.50 -2.97 -4.67
CA LYS A 3 13.09 -4.26 -4.06
C LYS A 3 13.76 -4.55 -2.70
N GLY A 4 15.01 -4.11 -2.55
CA GLY A 4 15.74 -4.27 -1.30
C GLY A 4 15.14 -3.47 -0.15
N LEU A 5 14.45 -2.37 -0.43
CA LEU A 5 13.84 -1.51 0.59
C LEU A 5 12.63 -2.18 1.25
N VAL A 6 11.77 -2.81 0.45
CA VAL A 6 10.61 -3.56 0.97
C VAL A 6 11.08 -4.77 1.78
N VAL A 7 12.07 -5.52 1.28
CA VAL A 7 12.65 -6.66 2.00
C VAL A 7 13.33 -6.22 3.30
N LEU A 8 14.04 -5.10 3.29
CA LEU A 8 14.68 -4.55 4.50
C LEU A 8 13.64 -4.13 5.53
N ALA A 9 12.55 -3.49 5.11
CA ALA A 9 11.44 -3.14 6.00
C ALA A 9 10.84 -4.40 6.67
N GLN A 10 10.66 -5.47 5.89
CA GLN A 10 10.19 -6.76 6.39
C GLN A 10 11.13 -7.35 7.44
N GLN A 11 12.44 -7.36 7.16
CA GLN A 11 13.45 -7.89 8.08
C GLN A 11 13.54 -7.10 9.38
N LEU A 12 13.53 -5.77 9.30
CA LEU A 12 13.62 -4.91 10.49
C LEU A 12 12.36 -5.01 11.36
N TYR A 13 11.18 -5.09 10.74
CA TYR A 13 9.93 -5.29 11.48
C TYR A 13 9.94 -6.64 12.21
N ALA A 14 10.29 -7.72 11.51
CA ALA A 14 10.38 -9.06 12.09
C ALA A 14 11.44 -9.16 13.21
N ALA A 15 12.52 -8.38 13.12
CA ALA A 15 13.56 -8.30 14.13
C ALA A 15 13.18 -7.42 15.35
N GLY A 16 12.04 -6.74 15.32
CA GLY A 16 11.62 -5.81 16.37
C GLY A 16 12.40 -4.47 16.38
N CYS A 17 13.16 -4.17 15.32
CA CYS A 17 13.96 -2.96 15.15
C CYS A 17 13.07 -1.77 14.73
N GLN A 18 12.22 -1.29 15.65
CA GLN A 18 11.18 -0.28 15.35
C GLN A 18 11.74 1.06 14.86
N ALA A 19 12.88 1.50 15.39
CA ALA A 19 13.50 2.77 15.02
C ALA A 19 14.04 2.74 13.59
N GLU A 20 14.74 1.66 13.24
CA GLU A 20 15.30 1.41 11.92
C GLU A 20 14.17 1.15 10.90
N PHE A 21 13.14 0.40 11.28
CA PHE A 21 11.95 0.19 10.47
C PHE A 21 11.31 1.53 10.09
N LYS A 22 11.11 2.43 11.07
CA LYS A 22 10.59 3.77 10.81
C LYS A 22 11.49 4.54 9.83
N GLY A 23 12.81 4.51 10.01
CA GLY A 23 13.75 5.14 9.09
C GLY A 23 13.63 4.61 7.65
N VAL A 24 13.41 3.29 7.49
CA VAL A 24 13.17 2.69 6.17
C VAL A 24 11.83 3.12 5.57
N VAL A 25 10.78 3.24 6.39
CA VAL A 25 9.47 3.77 5.95
C VAL A 25 9.60 5.23 5.47
N ASP A 26 10.38 6.06 6.17
CA ASP A 26 10.62 7.45 5.75
C ASP A 26 11.39 7.51 4.42
N CYS A 27 12.43 6.67 4.25
CA CYS A 27 13.12 6.52 2.97
C CYS A 27 12.18 6.03 1.86
N PHE A 28 11.31 5.07 2.17
CA PHE A 28 10.31 4.55 1.24
C PHE A 28 9.37 5.66 0.78
N GLN A 29 8.88 6.50 1.69
CA GLN A 29 8.02 7.64 1.34
C GLN A 29 8.71 8.59 0.36
N ALA A 30 9.98 8.94 0.62
CA ALA A 30 10.73 9.84 -0.24
C ALA A 30 10.90 9.27 -1.66
N ILE A 31 11.26 7.98 -1.78
CA ILE A 31 11.47 7.31 -3.06
C ILE A 31 10.13 7.09 -3.79
N ALA A 32 9.09 6.64 -3.09
CA ALA A 32 7.77 6.44 -3.67
C ALA A 32 7.19 7.77 -4.20
N LYS A 33 7.54 8.91 -3.59
CA LYS A 33 7.10 10.23 -4.07
C LYS A 33 7.60 10.53 -5.49
N THR A 34 8.84 10.18 -5.80
CA THR A 34 9.48 10.48 -7.10
C THR A 34 9.31 9.37 -8.12
N ASP A 35 9.31 8.11 -7.68
CA ASP A 35 9.49 6.97 -8.58
C ASP A 35 8.16 6.27 -8.90
N PHE A 36 7.16 6.38 -8.03
CA PHE A 36 5.86 5.71 -8.23
C PHE A 36 4.85 6.64 -8.94
N PRO A 37 4.12 6.14 -9.97
CA PRO A 37 4.07 4.75 -10.45
C PRO A 37 5.03 4.43 -11.61
N VAL A 38 5.58 5.43 -12.30
CA VAL A 38 6.24 5.22 -13.61
C VAL A 38 7.55 4.44 -13.50
N GLN A 39 8.44 4.84 -12.59
CA GLN A 39 9.75 4.21 -12.44
C GLN A 39 9.69 2.98 -11.51
N TRP A 40 8.65 2.86 -10.69
CA TRP A 40 8.44 1.75 -9.77
C TRP A 40 7.05 1.12 -9.94
N SER A 41 6.73 0.73 -11.17
CA SER A 41 5.43 0.17 -11.54
C SER A 41 5.09 -1.13 -10.81
N THR A 42 6.10 -1.93 -10.46
CA THR A 42 5.91 -3.21 -9.74
C THR A 42 5.61 -3.06 -8.26
N LEU A 43 5.67 -1.85 -7.69
CA LEU A 43 5.55 -1.63 -6.24
C LEU A 43 4.27 -2.25 -5.66
N LEU A 44 3.11 -1.96 -6.25
CA LEU A 44 1.84 -2.47 -5.73
C LEU A 44 1.77 -3.98 -5.83
N ASP A 45 2.20 -4.56 -6.95
CA ASP A 45 2.20 -6.02 -7.13
C ASP A 45 3.11 -6.71 -6.10
N GLU A 46 4.27 -6.11 -5.77
CA GLU A 46 5.17 -6.57 -4.71
C GLU A 46 4.53 -6.49 -3.32
N LEU A 47 3.95 -5.33 -2.95
CA LEU A 47 3.30 -5.16 -1.66
C LEU A 47 2.16 -6.16 -1.47
N PHE A 48 1.37 -6.37 -2.51
CA PHE A 48 0.26 -7.30 -2.45
C PHE A 48 0.70 -8.76 -2.40
N GLN A 49 1.78 -9.14 -3.07
CA GLN A 49 2.35 -10.48 -2.93
C GLN A 49 2.71 -10.77 -1.46
N TYR A 50 3.28 -9.80 -0.75
CA TYR A 50 3.58 -9.95 0.68
C TYR A 50 2.33 -9.93 1.57
N MET A 51 1.20 -9.36 1.13
CA MET A 51 -0.07 -9.45 1.87
C MET A 51 -0.65 -10.87 1.88
N GLU A 52 -0.24 -11.74 0.96
CA GLU A 52 -0.64 -13.15 0.96
C GLU A 52 0.22 -13.98 1.95
N GLY A 53 1.32 -13.40 2.45
CA GLY A 53 2.27 -14.02 3.36
C GLY A 53 1.88 -13.99 4.85
N THR A 54 2.89 -13.91 5.72
CA THR A 54 2.73 -13.91 7.20
C THR A 54 2.02 -12.66 7.71
N ILE A 55 1.58 -12.68 8.98
CA ILE A 55 0.94 -11.51 9.60
C ILE A 55 1.89 -10.30 9.61
N ASP A 56 3.16 -10.51 9.95
CA ASP A 56 4.17 -9.44 9.91
C ASP A 56 4.33 -8.88 8.49
N GLN A 57 4.36 -9.76 7.49
CA GLN A 57 4.43 -9.35 6.09
C GLN A 57 3.24 -8.52 5.65
N ARG A 58 2.04 -8.90 6.09
CA ARG A 58 0.80 -8.15 5.86
C ARG A 58 0.86 -6.78 6.51
N ILE A 59 1.28 -6.70 7.77
CA ILE A 59 1.37 -5.43 8.50
C ILE A 59 2.32 -4.48 7.78
N VAL A 60 3.54 -4.93 7.46
CA VAL A 60 4.52 -4.10 6.74
C VAL A 60 3.98 -3.66 5.38
N SER A 61 3.39 -4.57 4.60
CA SER A 61 2.80 -4.20 3.31
C SER A 61 1.68 -3.17 3.41
N LEU A 62 0.82 -3.29 4.43
CA LEU A 62 -0.25 -2.32 4.68
C LEU A 62 0.32 -0.98 5.12
N THR A 63 1.34 -0.96 5.96
CA THR A 63 2.05 0.29 6.36
C THR A 63 2.67 0.98 5.15
N LEU A 64 3.36 0.25 4.26
CA LEU A 64 3.95 0.83 3.05
C LEU A 64 2.89 1.28 2.03
N LEU A 65 1.78 0.52 1.92
CA LEU A 65 0.65 0.92 1.08
C LEU A 65 -0.03 2.20 1.62
N GLU A 66 -0.19 2.31 2.94
CA GLU A 66 -0.71 3.51 3.59
C GLU A 66 0.11 4.73 3.22
N VAL A 67 1.44 4.64 3.20
CA VAL A 67 2.32 5.74 2.76
C VAL A 67 1.98 6.22 1.35
N VAL A 68 1.69 5.31 0.42
CA VAL A 68 1.30 5.66 -0.95
C VAL A 68 -0.08 6.33 -0.97
N VAL A 69 -1.06 5.74 -0.29
CA VAL A 69 -2.46 6.21 -0.30
C VAL A 69 -2.64 7.50 0.51
N ARG A 70 -1.83 7.72 1.54
CA ARG A 70 -1.86 8.93 2.37
C ARG A 70 -1.61 10.19 1.56
N ARG A 71 -0.76 10.10 0.52
CA ARG A 71 -0.51 11.19 -0.44
C ARG A 71 -1.78 11.69 -1.12
N PHE A 72 -2.79 10.83 -1.30
CA PHE A 72 -4.06 11.21 -1.94
C PHE A 72 -4.88 12.19 -1.09
N ARG A 73 -4.60 12.25 0.22
CA ARG A 73 -5.24 13.17 1.17
C ARG A 73 -4.38 14.39 1.50
N GLU A 74 -3.06 14.26 1.41
CA GLU A 74 -2.10 15.29 1.86
C GLU A 74 -1.55 16.17 0.73
N GLU A 75 -1.46 15.66 -0.50
CA GLU A 75 -0.90 16.41 -1.63
C GLU A 75 -1.97 17.22 -2.37
N GLU A 76 -1.60 18.41 -2.84
CA GLU A 76 -2.49 19.22 -3.67
C GLU A 76 -2.81 18.51 -4.99
N ARG A 77 -4.05 18.70 -5.46
CA ARG A 77 -4.53 18.09 -6.70
C ARG A 77 -3.67 18.54 -7.89
N SER A 78 -3.08 17.57 -8.58
CA SER A 78 -2.33 17.76 -9.82
C SER A 78 -2.59 16.61 -10.78
N ASP A 79 -2.33 16.80 -12.08
CA ASP A 79 -2.45 15.75 -13.08
C ASP A 79 -1.53 14.56 -12.76
N ASN A 80 -0.35 14.85 -12.22
CA ASN A 80 0.57 13.82 -11.75
C ASN A 80 -0.04 13.00 -10.61
N LEU A 81 -0.57 13.65 -9.56
CA LEU A 81 -1.23 12.97 -8.45
C LEU A 81 -2.45 12.17 -8.92
N TRP A 82 -3.24 12.74 -9.84
CA TRP A 82 -4.41 12.05 -10.40
C TRP A 82 -4.02 10.80 -11.18
N SER A 83 -2.92 10.84 -11.94
CA SER A 83 -2.39 9.65 -12.62
C SER A 83 -1.97 8.56 -11.64
N VAL A 84 -1.40 8.93 -10.49
CA VAL A 84 -1.02 7.99 -9.42
C VAL A 84 -2.26 7.37 -8.78
N ILE A 85 -3.29 8.18 -8.51
CA ILE A 85 -4.57 7.73 -7.96
C ILE A 85 -5.23 6.72 -8.89
N ASN A 86 -5.34 7.04 -10.19
CA ASN A 86 -5.94 6.13 -11.17
C ASN A 86 -5.16 4.82 -11.27
N TYR A 87 -3.83 4.89 -11.40
CA TYR A 87 -2.98 3.70 -11.42
C TYR A 87 -3.17 2.81 -10.19
N THR A 88 -3.22 3.45 -9.01
CA THR A 88 -3.41 2.73 -7.75
C THR A 88 -4.81 2.14 -7.65
N GLY A 89 -5.83 2.90 -8.04
CA GLY A 89 -7.23 2.47 -8.09
C GLY A 89 -7.42 1.26 -9.01
N ASP A 90 -6.86 1.29 -10.21
CA ASP A 90 -6.94 0.18 -11.18
C ASP A 90 -6.32 -1.12 -10.65
N LYS A 91 -5.24 -1.00 -9.88
CA LYS A 91 -4.55 -2.15 -9.27
C LYS A 91 -5.22 -2.64 -7.98
N LEU A 92 -5.81 -1.74 -7.21
CA LEU A 92 -6.41 -2.04 -5.91
C LEU A 92 -7.85 -2.53 -6.03
N ALA A 93 -8.63 -1.95 -6.95
CA ALA A 93 -10.07 -2.23 -7.09
C ALA A 93 -10.40 -3.72 -7.30
N PRO A 94 -9.70 -4.48 -8.17
CA PRO A 94 -9.98 -5.91 -8.34
C PRO A 94 -9.75 -6.71 -7.05
N ARG A 95 -8.75 -6.33 -6.24
CA ARG A 95 -8.41 -7.03 -4.99
C ARG A 95 -9.39 -6.71 -3.87
N VAL A 96 -9.80 -5.44 -3.75
CA VAL A 96 -10.84 -5.04 -2.79
C VAL A 96 -12.15 -5.74 -3.15
N LEU A 97 -12.52 -5.76 -4.43
CA LEU A 97 -13.71 -6.47 -4.89
C LEU A 97 -13.65 -7.97 -4.53
N ALA A 98 -12.51 -8.62 -4.73
CA ALA A 98 -12.32 -10.02 -4.35
C ALA A 98 -12.54 -10.25 -2.84
N ILE A 99 -12.02 -9.36 -1.98
CA ILE A 99 -12.28 -9.42 -0.53
C ILE A 99 -13.77 -9.22 -0.23
N MET A 100 -14.40 -8.23 -0.87
CA MET A 100 -15.83 -7.92 -0.66
C MET A 100 -16.75 -9.06 -1.09
N GLN A 101 -16.38 -9.83 -2.12
CA GLN A 101 -17.14 -10.99 -2.59
C GLN A 101 -17.04 -12.20 -1.64
N VAL A 102 -15.98 -12.27 -0.83
CA VAL A 102 -15.77 -13.34 0.16
C VAL A 102 -16.43 -13.00 1.51
N LEU A 103 -16.75 -11.72 1.74
CA LEU A 103 -17.48 -11.32 2.93
C LEU A 103 -18.92 -11.88 2.89
N PRO A 104 -19.41 -12.51 3.98
CA PRO A 104 -20.79 -12.96 4.04
C PRO A 104 -21.74 -11.77 3.83
N LEU A 105 -22.86 -12.02 3.14
CA LEU A 105 -23.90 -11.04 2.76
C LEU A 105 -24.38 -10.13 3.91
N SER A 106 -24.23 -10.56 5.16
CA SER A 106 -24.53 -9.77 6.35
C SER A 106 -23.59 -8.58 6.58
N LEU A 107 -22.32 -8.65 6.16
CA LEU A 107 -21.33 -7.57 6.30
C LEU A 107 -21.28 -6.65 5.07
N SER A 108 -21.63 -7.16 3.88
CA SER A 108 -21.69 -6.35 2.66
C SER A 108 -22.78 -5.27 2.73
N LEU A 109 -23.90 -5.56 3.38
CA LEU A 109 -25.00 -4.59 3.59
C LEU A 109 -24.58 -3.41 4.48
N SER A 110 -23.75 -3.63 5.50
CA SER A 110 -23.30 -2.57 6.41
C SER A 110 -22.32 -1.58 5.76
N LEU A 111 -21.48 -2.04 4.82
CA LEU A 111 -20.58 -1.17 4.07
C LEU A 111 -21.32 -0.34 3.03
N TYR A 112 -22.37 -0.89 2.41
CA TYR A 112 -23.23 -0.14 1.47
C TYR A 112 -24.01 0.98 2.17
N THR A 113 -24.38 0.84 3.44
CA THR A 113 -25.07 1.90 4.20
C THR A 113 -24.16 3.03 4.69
N LEU A 114 -22.83 2.88 4.58
CA LEU A 114 -21.84 3.86 5.05
C LEU A 114 -21.31 4.80 3.96
N CYS A 115 -21.70 4.61 2.71
CA CYS A 115 -21.46 5.57 1.63
C CYS A 115 -22.79 6.26 1.28
N PRO A 116 -23.02 7.53 1.70
CA PRO A 116 -24.10 8.36 1.17
C PRO A 116 -23.82 8.82 -0.27
#